data_AF-A0A9P0D7X6-F1
#
_entry.id   AF-A0A9P0D7X6-F1
#
_cell.length_a   1.000
_cell.length_b   1.000
_cell.length_c   1.000
_cell.angle_alpha   90.00
_cell.angle_beta   90.00
_cell.angle_gamma   90.00
#
_symmetry.space_group_name_H-M   'P 1'
#
loop_
_entity.id
_entity.type
_entity.pdbx_description
1 polymer ?
#
loop_
_entity_poly.entity_id
_entity_poly.type
_entity_poly.pdbx_seq_one_letter_code
_entity_poly.pdbx_strand_id
1 'polypeptide(L)'
;MWPEIEKAKSENRHELVLTGKEISSRIDKDGLDISIYTLTGLNYLSLSETNLSEVGDNICNLMNLQTLVLHSNEIKNINENISKLNKLKMLDLSRNNIQSIPDSFANLPLVTLNLNVNKLESFPEFTKNTKLTVLDLSNNKLNRFPPICSEELINLLELKLHGNKIEEIPNKISTLPSLKLLDISDNKLKTLPGELADCQKLKELNLKANPISDRRLLKLIDQCRTKQVLDYVKQHCVKTIVNEDGGNKGKNRKKTKSKETDEEDNDSTNYKYSINVKNYNEDFKVVIMNAVKTVREHFLGCIVNNVSFTDDTFKRFIQLQNKLHDTVCDKRIAATIATHDFNKLPLGNLIYTTALPSDLMIKPLNRSNVMSGSDLFAKLQTEANNLRKEKKRSTYSGIHKYLYLIEGKSQYPCVLNSKNEVVSFPPITNSDISKIETTTTHIFIEVTSSVSQLVCKNVLNNLVKDMVLLFEKDLNVQQVRAVDQSEQLKNLYPSKNDLIFDKGVPIKICRE
;
A
#
# COMPACT_ATOMS: atom_id res chain seq x y z
N MET A 1 -40.47 -40.27 3.72
CA MET A 1 -39.38 -40.20 2.74
C MET A 1 -39.97 -39.70 1.44
N TRP A 2 -39.55 -38.53 0.99
CA TRP A 2 -39.98 -37.97 -0.29
C TRP A 2 -39.48 -38.83 -1.46
N PRO A 3 -40.27 -38.96 -2.55
CA PRO A 3 -39.92 -39.82 -3.69
C PRO A 3 -38.56 -39.51 -4.32
N GLU A 4 -38.18 -38.22 -4.34
CA GLU A 4 -36.91 -37.75 -4.90
C GLU A 4 -35.71 -38.23 -4.07
N ILE A 5 -35.87 -38.29 -2.73
CA ILE A 5 -34.86 -38.79 -1.79
C ILE A 5 -34.73 -40.30 -1.90
N GLU A 6 -35.86 -41.01 -1.97
CA GLU A 6 -35.89 -42.47 -2.15
C GLU A 6 -35.19 -42.88 -3.45
N LYS A 7 -35.51 -42.19 -4.55
CA LYS A 7 -34.87 -42.41 -5.85
C LYS A 7 -33.36 -42.14 -5.81
N ALA A 8 -32.94 -41.05 -5.17
CA ALA A 8 -31.53 -40.74 -5.01
C ALA A 8 -30.80 -41.82 -4.20
N LYS A 9 -31.46 -42.39 -3.19
CA LYS A 9 -30.93 -43.50 -2.40
C LYS A 9 -30.83 -44.80 -3.20
N SER A 10 -31.89 -45.19 -3.90
CA SER A 10 -31.94 -46.45 -4.65
C SER A 10 -30.96 -46.48 -5.83
N GLU A 11 -30.76 -45.34 -6.47
CA GLU A 11 -29.87 -45.19 -7.62
C GLU A 11 -28.44 -44.75 -7.23
N ASN A 12 -28.16 -44.62 -5.92
CA ASN A 12 -26.85 -44.18 -5.40
C ASN A 12 -26.35 -42.86 -6.04
N ARG A 13 -27.24 -41.87 -6.14
CA ARG A 13 -26.91 -40.57 -6.75
C ARG A 13 -26.02 -39.73 -5.83
N HIS A 14 -25.14 -38.95 -6.46
CA HIS A 14 -24.26 -38.01 -5.76
C HIS A 14 -24.76 -36.55 -5.81
N GLU A 15 -25.90 -36.31 -6.44
CA GLU A 15 -26.48 -34.99 -6.61
C GLU A 15 -27.98 -35.05 -6.32
N LEU A 16 -28.47 -34.05 -5.59
CA LEU A 16 -29.88 -33.89 -5.30
C LEU A 16 -30.27 -32.42 -5.44
N VAL A 17 -31.33 -32.18 -6.20
CA VAL A 17 -31.90 -30.85 -6.43
C VAL A 17 -33.37 -30.93 -6.03
N LEU A 18 -33.77 -30.16 -5.02
CA LEU A 18 -35.15 -30.02 -4.60
C LEU A 18 -35.50 -28.53 -4.71
N THR A 19 -36.25 -28.17 -5.75
CA THR A 19 -36.60 -26.79 -6.06
C THR A 19 -38.05 -26.66 -6.48
N GLY A 20 -38.57 -25.43 -6.40
CA GLY A 20 -39.88 -25.07 -6.93
C GLY A 20 -41.04 -25.23 -5.95
N LYS A 21 -42.22 -24.82 -6.42
CA LYS A 21 -43.42 -24.63 -5.59
C LYS A 21 -43.88 -25.89 -4.87
N GLU A 22 -43.78 -27.06 -5.51
CA GLU A 22 -44.24 -28.31 -4.90
C GLU A 22 -43.40 -28.69 -3.67
N ILE A 23 -42.07 -28.63 -3.81
CA ILE A 23 -41.15 -28.84 -2.69
C ILE A 23 -41.40 -27.79 -1.61
N SER A 24 -41.57 -26.53 -1.99
CA SER A 24 -41.89 -25.45 -1.04
C SER A 24 -43.16 -25.74 -0.23
N SER A 25 -44.24 -26.19 -0.87
CA SER A 25 -45.48 -26.56 -0.19
C SER A 25 -45.31 -27.74 0.76
N ARG A 26 -44.44 -28.71 0.43
CA ARG A 26 -44.13 -29.83 1.34
C ARG A 26 -43.33 -29.34 2.57
N ILE A 27 -42.37 -28.43 2.36
CA ILE A 27 -41.58 -27.82 3.46
C ILE A 27 -42.50 -27.01 4.38
N ASP A 28 -43.41 -26.21 3.85
CA ASP A 28 -44.36 -25.43 4.66
C ASP A 28 -45.26 -26.30 5.54
N LYS A 29 -45.64 -27.48 5.03
CA LYS A 29 -46.58 -28.36 5.70
C LYS A 29 -45.92 -29.23 6.78
N ASP A 30 -44.84 -29.91 6.42
CA ASP A 30 -44.26 -30.99 7.22
C ASP A 30 -42.76 -30.76 7.56
N GLY A 31 -42.18 -29.64 7.11
CA GLY A 31 -40.74 -29.37 7.21
C GLY A 31 -39.91 -30.13 6.17
N LEU A 32 -38.59 -29.94 6.20
CA LEU A 32 -37.67 -30.66 5.33
C LEU A 32 -37.59 -32.13 5.76
N ASP A 33 -37.77 -33.07 4.83
CA ASP A 33 -37.70 -34.50 5.12
C ASP A 33 -36.31 -34.90 5.64
N ILE A 34 -36.26 -35.29 6.92
CA ILE A 34 -35.02 -35.61 7.65
C ILE A 34 -34.24 -36.78 7.03
N SER A 35 -34.90 -37.60 6.20
CA SER A 35 -34.25 -38.71 5.53
C SER A 35 -33.22 -38.28 4.48
N ILE A 36 -33.24 -37.01 4.05
CA ILE A 36 -32.20 -36.42 3.20
C ILE A 36 -30.80 -36.57 3.81
N TYR A 37 -30.71 -36.47 5.14
CA TYR A 37 -29.44 -36.57 5.87
C TYR A 37 -28.87 -38.00 5.92
N THR A 38 -29.61 -38.99 5.42
CA THR A 38 -29.11 -40.37 5.26
C THR A 38 -28.32 -40.57 3.96
N LEU A 39 -28.36 -39.61 3.03
CA LEU A 39 -27.67 -39.67 1.73
C LEU A 39 -26.20 -39.24 1.86
N THR A 40 -25.42 -39.96 2.65
CA THR A 40 -24.02 -39.62 2.97
C THR A 40 -23.08 -39.58 1.75
N GLY A 41 -23.50 -40.14 0.62
CA GLY A 41 -22.79 -40.11 -0.66
C GLY A 41 -22.97 -38.81 -1.47
N LEU A 42 -23.80 -37.86 -1.04
CA LEU A 42 -24.01 -36.62 -1.80
C LEU A 42 -22.76 -35.74 -1.86
N ASN A 43 -22.46 -35.28 -3.08
CA ASN A 43 -21.45 -34.26 -3.38
C ASN A 43 -22.10 -32.89 -3.66
N TYR A 44 -23.34 -32.88 -4.17
CA TYR A 44 -24.10 -31.68 -4.50
C TYR A 44 -25.50 -31.76 -3.89
N LEU A 45 -25.90 -30.70 -3.18
CA LEU A 45 -27.25 -30.54 -2.67
C LEU A 45 -27.74 -29.13 -2.96
N SER A 46 -28.87 -29.02 -3.67
CA SER A 46 -29.60 -27.77 -3.85
C SER A 46 -30.99 -27.87 -3.24
N LEU A 47 -31.30 -26.98 -2.31
CA LEU A 47 -32.63 -26.72 -1.78
C LEU A 47 -32.92 -25.23 -2.02
N SER A 48 -33.41 -24.87 -3.20
CA SER A 48 -33.47 -23.47 -3.63
C SER A 48 -34.85 -23.09 -4.15
N GLU A 49 -35.23 -21.82 -3.99
CA GLU A 49 -36.57 -21.32 -4.32
C GLU A 49 -37.68 -22.05 -3.54
N THR A 50 -37.48 -22.18 -2.24
CA THR A 50 -38.45 -22.79 -1.31
C THR A 50 -38.63 -21.92 -0.06
N ASN A 51 -39.48 -22.33 0.87
CA ASN A 51 -39.72 -21.61 2.12
C ASN A 51 -38.90 -22.15 3.30
N LEU A 52 -37.72 -22.73 3.03
CA LEU A 52 -36.88 -23.32 4.07
C LEU A 52 -36.46 -22.24 5.08
N SER A 53 -36.86 -22.40 6.35
CA SER A 53 -36.59 -21.43 7.42
C SER A 53 -35.32 -21.74 8.24
N GLU A 54 -34.90 -23.01 8.25
CA GLU A 54 -33.73 -23.49 8.97
C GLU A 54 -33.14 -24.73 8.31
N VAL A 55 -31.83 -24.95 8.53
CA VAL A 55 -31.14 -26.18 8.13
C VAL A 55 -31.03 -27.07 9.36
N GLY A 56 -31.42 -28.34 9.26
CA GLY A 56 -31.36 -29.27 10.38
C GLY A 56 -29.93 -29.61 10.79
N ASP A 57 -29.71 -29.91 12.07
CA ASP A 57 -28.39 -30.24 12.63
C ASP A 57 -27.71 -31.45 11.98
N ASN A 58 -28.52 -32.37 11.48
CA ASN A 58 -28.07 -33.58 10.79
C ASN A 58 -27.42 -33.31 9.42
N ILE A 59 -27.37 -32.05 8.95
CA ILE A 59 -26.64 -31.68 7.72
C ILE A 59 -25.17 -32.12 7.77
N CYS A 60 -24.57 -32.15 8.96
CA CYS A 60 -23.20 -32.63 9.17
C CYS A 60 -22.97 -34.10 8.77
N ASN A 61 -24.01 -34.92 8.64
CA ASN A 61 -23.90 -36.31 8.19
C ASN A 61 -23.53 -36.41 6.70
N LEU A 62 -23.76 -35.35 5.92
CA LEU A 62 -23.43 -35.29 4.50
C LEU A 62 -21.93 -34.99 4.29
N MET A 63 -21.05 -35.79 4.90
CA MET A 63 -19.61 -35.55 4.99
C MET A 63 -18.88 -35.44 3.63
N ASN A 64 -19.51 -35.91 2.54
CA ASN A 64 -18.95 -35.83 1.19
C ASN A 64 -19.35 -34.56 0.43
N LEU A 65 -20.22 -33.74 1.00
CA LEU A 65 -20.80 -32.59 0.32
C LEU A 65 -19.70 -31.58 -0.06
N GLN A 66 -19.66 -31.24 -1.35
CA GLN A 66 -18.73 -30.29 -1.94
C GLN A 66 -19.44 -28.97 -2.31
N THR A 67 -20.72 -29.05 -2.66
CA THR A 67 -21.54 -27.90 -3.04
C THR A 67 -22.87 -27.94 -2.32
N LEU A 68 -23.18 -26.88 -1.59
CA LEU A 68 -24.46 -26.69 -0.91
C LEU A 68 -25.09 -25.38 -1.41
N VAL A 69 -26.25 -25.48 -2.03
CA VAL A 69 -26.98 -24.35 -2.62
C VAL A 69 -28.32 -24.20 -1.91
N LEU A 70 -28.48 -23.11 -1.18
CA LEU A 70 -29.63 -22.79 -0.34
C LEU A 70 -30.18 -21.40 -0.68
N HIS A 71 -30.04 -20.97 -1.93
CA HIS A 71 -30.45 -19.61 -2.31
C HIS A 71 -31.97 -19.47 -2.39
N SER A 72 -32.46 -18.24 -2.23
CA SER A 72 -33.89 -17.91 -2.33
C SER A 72 -34.76 -18.74 -1.37
N ASN A 73 -34.41 -18.74 -0.08
CA ASN A 73 -35.22 -19.32 0.99
C ASN A 73 -35.52 -18.29 2.08
N GLU A 74 -36.05 -18.73 3.22
CA GLU A 74 -36.40 -17.86 4.35
C GLU A 74 -35.46 -18.03 5.55
N ILE A 75 -34.25 -18.56 5.35
CA ILE A 75 -33.32 -18.92 6.42
C ILE A 75 -32.95 -17.67 7.23
N LYS A 76 -33.22 -17.70 8.54
CA LYS A 76 -32.87 -16.62 9.48
C LYS A 76 -31.59 -16.90 10.25
N ASN A 77 -31.45 -18.14 10.70
CA ASN A 77 -30.31 -18.62 11.47
C ASN A 77 -29.70 -19.82 10.75
N ILE A 78 -28.39 -19.80 10.58
CA ILE A 78 -27.64 -20.94 10.06
C ILE A 78 -26.92 -21.63 11.22
N ASN A 79 -27.09 -22.94 11.36
CA ASN A 79 -26.48 -23.66 12.48
C ASN A 79 -24.97 -23.87 12.26
N GLU A 80 -24.24 -24.07 13.36
CA GLU A 80 -22.81 -24.32 13.33
C GLU A 80 -22.44 -25.68 12.74
N ASN A 81 -23.40 -26.62 12.64
CA ASN A 81 -23.15 -27.99 12.18
C ASN A 81 -22.68 -28.07 10.72
N ILE A 82 -23.00 -27.07 9.89
CA ILE A 82 -22.44 -26.95 8.53
C ILE A 82 -20.91 -26.85 8.56
N SER A 83 -20.30 -26.29 9.61
CA SER A 83 -18.84 -26.20 9.75
C SER A 83 -18.12 -27.55 9.76
N LYS A 84 -18.84 -28.66 10.04
CA LYS A 84 -18.30 -30.03 10.03
C LYS A 84 -18.11 -30.60 8.61
N LEU A 85 -18.61 -29.91 7.58
CA LEU A 85 -18.53 -30.32 6.18
C LEU A 85 -17.14 -30.02 5.58
N ASN A 86 -16.14 -30.80 5.99
CA ASN A 86 -14.72 -30.61 5.65
C ASN A 86 -14.37 -30.76 4.15
N LYS A 87 -15.33 -31.09 3.29
CA LYS A 87 -15.15 -31.16 1.83
C LYS A 87 -15.90 -30.06 1.09
N LEU A 88 -16.63 -29.19 1.81
CA LEU A 88 -17.45 -28.14 1.23
C LEU A 88 -16.57 -27.05 0.60
N LYS A 89 -16.72 -26.88 -0.71
CA LYS A 89 -15.99 -25.90 -1.52
C LYS A 89 -16.87 -24.72 -1.92
N MET A 90 -18.16 -24.96 -2.14
CA MET A 90 -19.10 -23.92 -2.55
C MET A 90 -20.31 -23.91 -1.62
N LEU A 91 -20.59 -22.73 -1.06
CA LEU A 91 -21.77 -22.49 -0.25
C LEU A 91 -22.49 -21.25 -0.79
N ASP A 92 -23.72 -21.46 -1.24
CA ASP A 92 -24.63 -20.38 -1.65
C ASP A 92 -25.79 -20.28 -0.66
N LEU A 93 -25.87 -19.14 0.01
CA LEU A 93 -26.90 -18.77 0.98
C LEU A 93 -27.58 -17.45 0.57
N SER A 94 -27.46 -17.05 -0.70
CA SER A 94 -27.98 -15.78 -1.18
C SER A 94 -29.51 -15.70 -1.14
N ARG A 95 -30.07 -14.49 -1.06
CA ARG A 95 -31.53 -14.24 -1.02
C ARG A 95 -32.20 -15.00 0.14
N ASN A 96 -31.68 -14.79 1.34
CA ASN A 96 -32.25 -15.31 2.59
C ASN A 96 -32.46 -14.17 3.60
N ASN A 97 -32.77 -14.50 4.86
CA ASN A 97 -32.98 -13.56 5.94
C ASN A 97 -31.88 -13.62 7.01
N ILE A 98 -30.68 -14.07 6.66
CA ILE A 98 -29.59 -14.37 7.61
C ILE A 98 -29.07 -13.10 8.26
N GLN A 99 -28.97 -13.10 9.59
CA GLN A 99 -28.51 -11.95 10.38
C GLN A 99 -27.04 -12.06 10.82
N SER A 100 -26.54 -13.28 11.00
CA SER A 100 -25.15 -13.56 11.38
C SER A 100 -24.67 -14.88 10.80
N ILE A 101 -23.35 -15.01 10.66
CA ILE A 101 -22.67 -16.24 10.28
C ILE A 101 -21.84 -16.72 11.48
N PRO A 102 -21.91 -18.02 11.86
CA PRO A 102 -21.09 -18.57 12.93
C PRO A 102 -19.59 -18.44 12.64
N ASP A 103 -18.80 -18.11 13.66
CA ASP A 103 -17.33 -18.03 13.56
C ASP A 103 -16.69 -19.35 13.07
N SER A 104 -17.35 -20.48 13.36
CA SER A 104 -16.89 -21.81 12.94
C SER A 104 -16.84 -21.99 11.43
N PHE A 105 -17.56 -21.19 10.64
CA PHE A 105 -17.53 -21.26 9.18
C PHE A 105 -16.17 -20.82 8.60
N ALA A 106 -15.37 -20.06 9.35
CA ALA A 106 -14.02 -19.68 8.95
C ALA A 106 -13.05 -20.88 8.82
N ASN A 107 -13.45 -22.06 9.32
CA ASN A 107 -12.69 -23.31 9.20
C ASN A 107 -13.06 -24.14 7.97
N LEU A 108 -14.15 -23.80 7.27
CA LEU A 108 -14.57 -24.54 6.09
C LEU A 108 -13.59 -24.30 4.93
N PRO A 109 -13.25 -25.30 4.11
CA PRO A 109 -12.32 -25.13 2.99
C PRO A 109 -12.99 -24.53 1.74
N LEU A 110 -13.77 -23.46 1.93
CA LEU A 110 -14.55 -22.79 0.89
C LEU A 110 -13.65 -22.14 -0.16
N VAL A 111 -14.05 -22.32 -1.41
CA VAL A 111 -13.56 -21.66 -2.62
C VAL A 111 -14.50 -20.52 -3.01
N THR A 112 -15.82 -20.71 -2.82
CA THR A 112 -16.85 -19.71 -3.10
C THR A 112 -17.83 -19.63 -1.94
N LEU A 113 -18.05 -18.43 -1.42
CA LEU A 113 -19.08 -18.13 -0.45
C LEU A 113 -19.96 -17.00 -0.97
N ASN A 114 -21.25 -17.30 -1.19
CA ASN A 114 -22.24 -16.33 -1.63
C ASN A 114 -23.29 -16.11 -0.54
N LEU A 115 -23.37 -14.88 -0.04
CA LEU A 115 -24.29 -14.40 0.98
C LEU A 115 -25.04 -13.16 0.52
N ASN A 116 -25.07 -12.90 -0.80
CA ASN A 116 -25.74 -11.75 -1.38
C ASN A 116 -27.23 -11.70 -1.00
N VAL A 117 -27.78 -10.51 -0.77
CA VAL A 117 -29.20 -10.30 -0.41
C VAL A 117 -29.55 -11.04 0.89
N ASN A 118 -28.99 -10.58 2.00
CA ASN A 118 -29.27 -11.06 3.36
C ASN A 118 -29.41 -9.86 4.31
N LYS A 119 -29.37 -10.10 5.62
CA LYS A 119 -29.54 -9.07 6.66
C LYS A 119 -28.31 -8.99 7.57
N LEU A 120 -27.12 -9.38 7.09
CA LEU A 120 -25.89 -9.40 7.87
C LEU A 120 -25.48 -8.00 8.30
N GLU A 121 -25.30 -7.78 9.61
CA GLU A 121 -24.79 -6.52 10.17
C GLU A 121 -23.28 -6.55 10.43
N SER A 122 -22.74 -7.75 10.63
CA SER A 122 -21.31 -8.04 10.77
C SER A 122 -20.94 -9.31 10.01
N PHE A 123 -19.63 -9.52 9.84
CA PHE A 123 -19.09 -10.74 9.27
C PHE A 123 -17.94 -11.24 10.17
N PRO A 124 -17.89 -12.54 10.50
CA PRO A 124 -16.84 -13.12 11.34
C PRO A 124 -15.46 -13.08 10.67
N GLU A 125 -14.41 -13.30 11.46
CA GLU A 125 -13.04 -13.33 10.96
C GLU A 125 -12.79 -14.54 10.05
N PHE A 126 -12.52 -14.28 8.77
CA PHE A 126 -12.33 -15.30 7.74
C PHE A 126 -10.91 -15.32 7.18
N THR A 127 -9.93 -14.81 7.95
CA THR A 127 -8.53 -14.67 7.54
C THR A 127 -7.84 -16.00 7.23
N LYS A 128 -8.32 -17.12 7.81
CA LYS A 128 -7.76 -18.48 7.63
C LYS A 128 -8.32 -19.24 6.43
N ASN A 129 -9.29 -18.67 5.70
CA ASN A 129 -9.94 -19.31 4.55
C ASN A 129 -9.06 -19.28 3.29
N THR A 130 -7.87 -19.86 3.35
CA THR A 130 -6.81 -19.71 2.32
C THR A 130 -7.19 -20.18 0.92
N LYS A 131 -8.25 -21.00 0.78
CA LYS A 131 -8.78 -21.48 -0.51
C LYS A 131 -9.84 -20.56 -1.12
N LEU A 132 -10.33 -19.56 -0.39
CA LEU A 132 -11.42 -18.70 -0.83
C LEU A 132 -10.98 -17.86 -2.03
N THR A 133 -11.78 -17.89 -3.09
CA THR A 133 -11.53 -17.17 -4.35
C THR A 133 -12.56 -16.09 -4.62
N VAL A 134 -13.82 -16.35 -4.24
CA VAL A 134 -14.95 -15.44 -4.43
C VAL A 134 -15.71 -15.31 -3.12
N LEU A 135 -15.86 -14.08 -2.65
CA LEU A 135 -16.70 -13.74 -1.51
C LEU A 135 -17.70 -12.66 -1.94
N ASP A 136 -18.99 -13.02 -1.91
CA ASP A 136 -20.08 -12.09 -2.20
C ASP A 136 -20.92 -11.84 -0.94
N LEU A 137 -20.82 -10.61 -0.42
CA LEU A 137 -21.60 -10.11 0.72
C LEU A 137 -22.49 -8.93 0.29
N SER A 138 -22.80 -8.81 -1.00
CA SER A 138 -23.57 -7.68 -1.53
C SER A 138 -25.00 -7.65 -0.96
N ASN A 139 -25.65 -6.48 -0.96
CA ASN A 139 -27.02 -6.28 -0.49
C ASN A 139 -27.26 -6.82 0.92
N ASN A 140 -26.41 -6.40 1.86
CA ASN A 140 -26.52 -6.71 3.28
C ASN A 140 -26.62 -5.41 4.09
N LYS A 141 -26.39 -5.48 5.40
CA LYS A 141 -26.43 -4.33 6.32
C LYS A 141 -25.07 -4.09 6.99
N LEU A 142 -23.98 -4.51 6.36
CA LEU A 142 -22.64 -4.39 6.94
C LEU A 142 -22.28 -2.92 7.12
N ASN A 143 -22.04 -2.50 8.36
CA ASN A 143 -21.62 -1.13 8.69
C ASN A 143 -20.09 -0.96 8.65
N ARG A 144 -19.34 -2.07 8.64
CA ARG A 144 -17.88 -2.10 8.60
C ARG A 144 -17.40 -3.07 7.52
N PHE A 145 -16.21 -2.82 7.01
CA PHE A 145 -15.53 -3.74 6.10
C PHE A 145 -15.31 -5.10 6.79
N PRO A 146 -15.56 -6.24 6.10
CA PRO A 146 -15.41 -7.56 6.72
C PRO A 146 -13.95 -7.83 7.13
N PRO A 147 -13.71 -8.50 8.27
CA PRO A 147 -12.37 -8.83 8.76
C PRO A 147 -11.73 -9.97 7.94
N ILE A 148 -11.33 -9.63 6.70
CA ILE A 148 -10.74 -10.55 5.72
C ILE A 148 -9.39 -10.07 5.19
N CYS A 149 -8.98 -8.84 5.47
CA CYS A 149 -7.71 -8.28 4.97
C CYS A 149 -6.50 -8.94 5.65
N SER A 150 -6.00 -10.04 5.05
CA SER A 150 -4.88 -10.85 5.53
C SER A 150 -4.05 -11.38 4.37
N GLU A 151 -2.74 -11.51 4.58
CA GLU A 151 -1.81 -12.11 3.60
C GLU A 151 -2.10 -13.60 3.36
N GLU A 152 -2.76 -14.27 4.30
CA GLU A 152 -3.15 -15.69 4.23
C GLU A 152 -4.22 -15.97 3.17
N LEU A 153 -5.02 -14.97 2.77
CA LEU A 153 -6.03 -15.10 1.72
C LEU A 153 -5.40 -15.01 0.31
N ILE A 154 -4.42 -15.88 0.07
CA ILE A 154 -3.60 -15.90 -1.15
C ILE A 154 -4.40 -16.11 -2.45
N ASN A 155 -5.59 -16.69 -2.35
CA ASN A 155 -6.44 -17.05 -3.48
C ASN A 155 -7.63 -16.11 -3.70
N LEU A 156 -7.90 -15.14 -2.81
CA LEU A 156 -9.08 -14.28 -2.94
C LEU A 156 -8.92 -13.36 -4.17
N LEU A 157 -9.79 -13.55 -5.16
CA LEU A 157 -9.78 -12.84 -6.45
C LEU A 157 -10.89 -11.80 -6.53
N GLU A 158 -12.08 -12.13 -6.05
CA GLU A 158 -13.27 -11.28 -6.15
C GLU A 158 -13.87 -11.04 -4.77
N LEU A 159 -14.02 -9.77 -4.43
CA LEU A 159 -14.72 -9.33 -3.22
C LEU A 159 -15.86 -8.39 -3.63
N LYS A 160 -17.09 -8.80 -3.35
CA LYS A 160 -18.31 -8.05 -3.69
C LYS A 160 -19.01 -7.64 -2.40
N LEU A 161 -19.13 -6.33 -2.22
CA LEU A 161 -19.66 -5.63 -1.04
C LEU A 161 -20.71 -4.58 -1.44
N HIS A 162 -21.18 -4.61 -2.69
CA HIS A 162 -22.15 -3.66 -3.23
C HIS A 162 -23.42 -3.59 -2.35
N GLY A 163 -24.03 -2.42 -2.16
CA GLY A 163 -25.33 -2.31 -1.49
C GLY A 163 -25.24 -2.63 0.01
N ASN A 164 -24.27 -2.03 0.70
CA ASN A 164 -24.08 -2.18 2.14
C ASN A 164 -24.05 -0.79 2.82
N LYS A 165 -23.62 -0.73 4.09
CA LYS A 165 -23.53 0.50 4.88
C LYS A 165 -22.09 0.79 5.30
N ILE A 166 -21.11 0.29 4.55
CA ILE A 166 -19.68 0.37 4.91
C ILE A 166 -19.23 1.82 4.79
N GLU A 167 -18.65 2.34 5.87
CA GLU A 167 -18.22 3.75 5.95
C GLU A 167 -16.74 3.94 5.58
N GLU A 168 -15.92 2.90 5.75
CA GLU A 168 -14.47 2.96 5.53
C GLU A 168 -13.93 1.65 4.95
N ILE A 169 -12.93 1.76 4.06
CA ILE A 169 -12.09 0.65 3.63
C ILE A 169 -10.85 0.64 4.54
N PRO A 170 -10.46 -0.49 5.14
CA PRO A 170 -9.30 -0.57 6.01
C PRO A 170 -8.01 -0.40 5.21
N ASN A 171 -7.00 0.19 5.83
CA ASN A 171 -5.65 0.30 5.26
C ASN A 171 -5.01 -1.04 4.88
N LYS A 172 -5.36 -2.10 5.61
CA LYS A 172 -4.93 -3.47 5.32
C LYS A 172 -5.49 -4.03 4.00
N ILE A 173 -6.33 -3.31 3.25
CA ILE A 173 -6.84 -3.80 1.95
C ILE A 173 -5.71 -4.19 0.97
N SER A 174 -4.56 -3.54 1.09
CA SER A 174 -3.36 -3.83 0.29
C SER A 174 -2.71 -5.18 0.62
N THR A 175 -3.04 -5.81 1.76
CA THR A 175 -2.48 -7.11 2.15
C THR A 175 -3.07 -8.28 1.40
N LEU A 176 -4.19 -8.09 0.67
CA LEU A 176 -4.81 -9.12 -0.16
C LEU A 176 -3.98 -9.33 -1.46
N PRO A 177 -3.18 -10.40 -1.56
CA PRO A 177 -2.11 -10.48 -2.57
C PRO A 177 -2.62 -10.81 -3.98
N SER A 178 -3.86 -11.27 -4.09
CA SER A 178 -4.44 -11.76 -5.35
C SER A 178 -5.73 -11.06 -5.77
N LEU A 179 -6.20 -10.06 -5.02
CA LEU A 179 -7.46 -9.38 -5.30
C LEU A 179 -7.43 -8.72 -6.68
N LYS A 180 -8.39 -9.06 -7.53
CA LYS A 180 -8.55 -8.56 -8.90
C LYS A 180 -9.77 -7.68 -9.07
N LEU A 181 -10.85 -7.99 -8.36
CA LEU A 181 -12.11 -7.27 -8.40
C LEU A 181 -12.52 -6.89 -6.99
N LEU A 182 -12.75 -5.59 -6.78
CA LEU A 182 -13.40 -5.04 -5.60
C LEU A 182 -14.62 -4.25 -6.03
N ASP A 183 -15.82 -4.76 -5.74
CA ASP A 183 -17.05 -3.98 -5.84
C ASP A 183 -17.48 -3.55 -4.45
N ILE A 184 -17.45 -2.25 -4.18
CA ILE A 184 -17.96 -1.64 -2.95
C ILE A 184 -18.83 -0.42 -3.29
N SER A 185 -19.53 -0.52 -4.43
CA SER A 185 -20.51 0.49 -4.83
C SER A 185 -21.73 0.51 -3.91
N ASP A 186 -22.49 1.60 -3.92
CA ASP A 186 -23.69 1.77 -3.10
C ASP A 186 -23.42 1.48 -1.61
N ASN A 187 -22.52 2.27 -1.04
CA ASN A 187 -22.07 2.21 0.35
C ASN A 187 -21.98 3.64 0.91
N LYS A 188 -21.38 3.80 2.09
CA LYS A 188 -21.29 5.09 2.80
C LYS A 188 -19.86 5.66 2.84
N LEU A 189 -19.01 5.26 1.91
CA LEU A 189 -17.63 5.70 1.86
C LEU A 189 -17.55 7.22 1.60
N LYS A 190 -16.86 7.94 2.49
CA LYS A 190 -16.59 9.38 2.33
C LYS A 190 -15.20 9.66 1.77
N THR A 191 -14.25 8.79 2.08
CA THR A 191 -12.84 8.86 1.68
C THR A 191 -12.35 7.46 1.33
N LEU A 192 -11.17 7.38 0.71
CA LEU A 192 -10.49 6.12 0.40
C LEU A 192 -9.11 6.11 1.04
N PRO A 193 -8.63 4.97 1.55
CA PRO A 193 -7.25 4.82 2.01
C PRO A 193 -6.29 4.83 0.82
N GLY A 194 -5.13 5.46 0.95
CA GLY A 194 -4.09 5.46 -0.08
C GLY A 194 -3.56 4.06 -0.40
N GLU A 195 -3.67 3.12 0.55
CA GLU A 195 -3.30 1.72 0.44
C GLU A 195 -4.14 0.97 -0.59
N LEU A 196 -5.34 1.44 -0.91
CA LEU A 196 -6.16 0.85 -1.98
C LEU A 196 -5.42 0.88 -3.34
N ALA A 197 -4.55 1.87 -3.56
CA ALA A 197 -3.72 1.94 -4.75
C ALA A 197 -2.51 0.97 -4.74
N ASP A 198 -2.21 0.34 -3.61
CA ASP A 198 -1.12 -0.64 -3.47
C ASP A 198 -1.57 -2.09 -3.72
N CYS A 199 -2.87 -2.32 -3.93
CA CYS A 199 -3.39 -3.63 -4.34
C CYS A 199 -2.85 -4.03 -5.73
N GLN A 200 -1.75 -4.78 -5.76
CA GLN A 200 -0.93 -5.02 -6.96
C GLN A 200 -1.67 -5.66 -8.14
N LYS A 201 -2.70 -6.46 -7.86
CA LYS A 201 -3.45 -7.21 -8.88
C LYS A 201 -4.85 -6.66 -9.13
N LEU A 202 -5.24 -5.55 -8.48
CA LEU A 202 -6.57 -4.98 -8.60
C LEU A 202 -6.76 -4.40 -10.02
N LYS A 203 -7.70 -4.96 -10.77
CA LYS A 203 -8.01 -4.59 -12.16
C LYS A 203 -9.35 -3.87 -12.28
N GLU A 204 -10.29 -4.27 -11.43
CA GLU A 204 -11.65 -3.77 -11.44
C GLU A 204 -12.00 -3.24 -10.05
N LEU A 205 -12.33 -1.95 -9.98
CA LEU A 205 -12.72 -1.26 -8.76
C LEU A 205 -14.00 -0.50 -9.04
N ASN A 206 -15.08 -0.90 -8.38
CA ASN A 206 -16.36 -0.21 -8.45
C ASN A 206 -16.64 0.51 -7.13
N LEU A 207 -16.69 1.84 -7.20
CA LEU A 207 -16.91 2.74 -6.07
C LEU A 207 -18.14 3.63 -6.25
N LYS A 208 -18.95 3.37 -7.30
CA LYS A 208 -20.12 4.19 -7.64
C LYS A 208 -21.11 4.27 -6.48
N ALA A 209 -21.94 5.31 -6.49
CA ALA A 209 -22.96 5.50 -5.46
C ALA A 209 -22.41 5.49 -4.02
N ASN A 210 -21.23 6.08 -3.81
CA ASN A 210 -20.71 6.39 -2.48
C ASN A 210 -20.67 7.92 -2.28
N PRO A 211 -20.94 8.43 -1.06
CA PRO A 211 -20.89 9.85 -0.75
C PRO A 211 -19.45 10.37 -0.58
N ILE A 212 -18.59 10.16 -1.59
CA ILE A 212 -17.19 10.57 -1.58
C ILE A 212 -17.09 12.10 -1.57
N SER A 213 -16.39 12.65 -0.57
CA SER A 213 -16.27 14.10 -0.36
C SER A 213 -15.48 14.82 -1.46
N ASP A 214 -14.52 14.12 -2.07
CA ASP A 214 -13.69 14.66 -3.15
C ASP A 214 -14.45 14.64 -4.49
N ARG A 215 -14.83 15.83 -4.95
CA ARG A 215 -15.57 16.02 -6.22
C ARG A 215 -14.81 15.58 -7.46
N ARG A 216 -13.47 15.67 -7.46
CA ARG A 216 -12.65 15.27 -8.61
C ARG A 216 -12.56 13.75 -8.68
N LEU A 217 -12.34 13.10 -7.54
CA LEU A 217 -12.39 11.65 -7.43
C LEU A 217 -13.76 11.09 -7.85
N LEU A 218 -14.85 11.72 -7.40
CA LEU A 218 -16.20 11.31 -7.77
C LEU A 218 -16.42 11.29 -9.30
N LYS A 219 -15.98 12.33 -10.01
CA LYS A 219 -16.03 12.37 -11.48
C LYS A 219 -15.23 11.25 -12.15
N LEU A 220 -14.10 10.85 -11.58
CA LEU A 220 -13.31 9.73 -12.10
C LEU A 220 -14.01 8.39 -11.87
N ILE A 221 -14.65 8.22 -10.70
CA ILE A 221 -15.44 7.05 -10.36
C ILE A 221 -16.62 6.89 -11.32
N ASP A 222 -17.35 7.96 -11.63
CA ASP A 222 -18.50 7.93 -12.54
C ASP A 222 -18.13 7.49 -13.97
N GLN A 223 -16.90 7.79 -14.40
CA GLN A 223 -16.36 7.38 -15.70
C GLN A 223 -15.90 5.92 -15.76
N CYS A 224 -15.99 5.14 -14.68
CA CYS A 224 -15.57 3.73 -14.58
C CYS A 224 -14.09 3.45 -14.92
N ARG A 225 -13.19 4.41 -14.70
CA ARG A 225 -11.78 4.24 -15.09
C ARG A 225 -10.94 3.78 -13.91
N THR A 226 -10.99 2.48 -13.57
CA THR A 226 -10.27 1.88 -12.42
C THR A 226 -8.84 2.39 -12.30
N LYS A 227 -8.06 2.33 -13.38
CA LYS A 227 -6.66 2.79 -13.38
C LYS A 227 -6.53 4.27 -12.99
N GLN A 228 -7.37 5.14 -13.54
CA GLN A 228 -7.32 6.58 -13.21
C GLN A 228 -7.75 6.86 -11.78
N VAL A 229 -8.73 6.09 -11.26
CA VAL A 229 -9.14 6.17 -9.86
C VAL A 229 -8.01 5.73 -8.93
N LEU A 230 -7.35 4.60 -9.22
CA LEU A 230 -6.21 4.12 -8.46
C LEU A 230 -5.01 5.08 -8.55
N ASP A 231 -4.72 5.63 -9.73
CA ASP A 231 -3.68 6.63 -9.93
C ASP A 231 -3.98 7.90 -9.11
N TYR A 232 -5.25 8.32 -9.04
CA TYR A 232 -5.69 9.45 -8.23
C TYR A 232 -5.54 9.16 -6.73
N VAL A 233 -6.02 8.00 -6.27
CA VAL A 233 -5.89 7.54 -4.88
C VAL A 233 -4.42 7.50 -4.46
N LYS A 234 -3.55 6.98 -5.32
CA LYS A 234 -2.10 6.92 -5.07
C LYS A 234 -1.47 8.31 -4.85
N GLN A 235 -1.99 9.33 -5.50
CA GLN A 235 -1.44 10.69 -5.49
C GLN A 235 -2.05 11.59 -4.40
N HIS A 236 -3.31 11.32 -4.03
CA HIS A 236 -4.11 12.27 -3.24
C HIS A 236 -4.74 11.70 -1.96
N CYS A 237 -4.79 10.36 -1.79
CA CYS A 237 -5.32 9.74 -0.58
C CYS A 237 -4.21 9.41 0.43
N VAL A 238 -4.49 9.62 1.72
CA VAL A 238 -3.54 9.41 2.83
C VAL A 238 -3.32 7.92 3.08
N LYS A 239 -2.06 7.52 3.32
CA LYS A 239 -1.70 6.18 3.80
C LYS A 239 -1.43 6.22 5.29
N THR A 240 -1.90 5.20 6.00
CA THR A 240 -1.73 4.98 7.43
C THR A 240 -0.37 4.37 7.73
N ILE A 241 0.30 4.88 8.76
CA ILE A 241 1.54 4.30 9.28
C ILE A 241 1.16 3.25 10.33
N VAL A 242 1.25 1.96 10.00
CA VAL A 242 1.00 0.87 10.95
C VAL A 242 2.31 0.55 11.67
N ASN A 243 2.41 0.91 12.95
CA ASN A 243 3.40 0.35 13.87
C ASN A 243 2.89 -1.01 14.34
N GLU A 244 3.54 -2.10 13.94
CA GLU A 244 3.31 -3.41 14.55
C GLU A 244 4.13 -3.50 15.82
N ASP A 245 3.47 -3.68 16.98
CA ASP A 245 4.15 -4.16 18.18
C ASP A 245 3.38 -5.35 18.77
N GLY A 246 4.12 -6.45 18.89
CA GLY A 246 3.70 -7.69 19.52
C GLY A 246 3.62 -7.55 21.04
N GLY A 247 2.76 -8.39 21.64
CA GLY A 247 2.51 -8.38 23.07
C GLY A 247 3.65 -8.92 23.95
N ASN A 248 3.74 -8.40 25.17
CA ASN A 248 3.62 -9.22 26.38
C ASN A 248 3.53 -8.37 27.68
N LYS A 249 2.58 -8.78 28.54
CA LYS A 249 2.61 -8.84 30.02
C LYS A 249 2.95 -7.59 30.84
N GLY A 250 1.89 -6.94 31.32
CA GLY A 250 1.48 -6.92 32.74
C GLY A 250 2.37 -6.22 33.79
N LYS A 251 1.82 -5.17 34.42
CA LYS A 251 1.57 -5.12 35.88
C LYS A 251 0.80 -3.86 36.30
N ASN A 252 -0.18 -4.10 37.17
CA ASN A 252 -0.95 -3.13 37.95
C ASN A 252 -0.11 -2.06 38.65
N ARG A 253 -0.60 -0.81 38.68
CA ARG A 253 -0.73 -0.06 39.95
C ARG A 253 -1.74 1.09 39.87
N LYS A 254 -2.40 1.30 41.01
CA LYS A 254 -3.63 2.05 41.28
C LYS A 254 -3.48 3.57 41.22
N LYS A 255 -4.59 4.21 40.79
CA LYS A 255 -5.23 5.47 41.23
C LYS A 255 -4.51 6.33 42.28
N THR A 256 -4.44 7.64 41.97
CA THR A 256 -4.93 8.70 42.88
C THR A 256 -5.38 9.95 42.11
N LYS A 257 -6.49 10.52 42.56
CA LYS A 257 -7.19 11.73 42.07
C LYS A 257 -6.65 13.00 42.71
N SER A 258 -6.81 14.13 42.01
CA SER A 258 -7.20 15.50 42.45
C SER A 258 -6.46 16.52 41.57
N LYS A 259 -6.95 17.69 41.17
CA LYS A 259 -8.21 18.44 41.27
C LYS A 259 -8.06 19.59 40.23
N GLU A 260 -9.18 20.17 39.80
CA GLU A 260 -9.35 21.21 38.77
C GLU A 260 -8.52 22.49 38.98
N THR A 261 -8.06 23.14 37.89
CA THR A 261 -8.48 24.50 37.47
C THR A 261 -7.79 24.96 36.17
N ASP A 262 -8.62 25.54 35.31
CA ASP A 262 -8.40 26.61 34.32
C ASP A 262 -7.67 26.38 32.99
N GLU A 263 -8.31 26.95 31.96
CA GLU A 263 -8.12 26.81 30.52
C GLU A 263 -6.82 27.46 30.01
N GLU A 264 -5.94 26.66 29.41
CA GLU A 264 -5.05 27.10 28.33
C GLU A 264 -4.87 25.94 27.33
N ASP A 265 -5.04 26.25 26.04
CA ASP A 265 -4.71 25.39 24.90
C ASP A 265 -3.37 24.68 25.11
N ASN A 266 -3.38 23.36 25.29
CA ASN A 266 -2.18 22.55 25.23
C ASN A 266 -2.47 21.20 24.57
N ASP A 267 -2.34 21.19 23.24
CA ASP A 267 -2.06 20.00 22.46
C ASP A 267 -0.75 19.41 23.00
N SER A 268 -0.82 18.55 24.02
CA SER A 268 0.34 17.85 24.55
C SER A 268 0.74 16.71 23.60
N THR A 269 0.99 17.06 22.33
CA THR A 269 1.88 16.28 21.48
C THR A 269 3.23 16.25 22.18
N ASN A 270 3.55 15.11 22.78
CA ASN A 270 4.84 14.85 23.42
C ASN A 270 5.91 14.74 22.32
N TYR A 271 6.36 15.88 21.80
CA TYR A 271 7.43 15.93 20.81
C TYR A 271 8.74 15.50 21.46
N LYS A 272 9.36 14.46 20.91
CA LYS A 272 10.62 13.89 21.42
C LYS A 272 11.85 14.63 20.85
N TYR A 273 11.74 15.12 19.62
CA TYR A 273 12.81 15.80 18.89
C TYR A 273 12.30 17.03 18.14
N SER A 274 13.20 17.88 17.66
CA SER A 274 12.87 19.04 16.83
C SER A 274 13.68 19.12 15.52
N ILE A 275 13.07 19.67 14.47
CA ILE A 275 13.78 20.14 13.29
C ILE A 275 13.78 21.67 13.33
N ASN A 276 14.96 22.23 13.44
CA ASN A 276 15.20 23.67 13.41
C ASN A 276 15.53 24.08 11.96
N VAL A 277 14.55 24.66 11.27
CA VAL A 277 14.71 25.16 9.92
C VAL A 277 15.39 26.53 9.96
N LYS A 278 16.60 26.59 9.40
CA LYS A 278 17.41 27.81 9.26
C LYS A 278 17.20 28.42 7.88
N ASN A 279 17.21 29.75 7.80
CA ASN A 279 17.16 30.46 6.53
C ASN A 279 18.37 30.11 5.65
N TYR A 280 18.21 30.24 4.33
CA TYR A 280 19.26 29.95 3.38
C TYR A 280 20.44 30.93 3.53
N ASN A 281 21.66 30.48 3.20
CA ASN A 281 22.81 31.38 3.12
C ASN A 281 22.80 32.07 1.74
N GLU A 282 22.97 33.39 1.69
CA GLU A 282 23.13 34.14 0.44
C GLU A 282 24.35 33.66 -0.37
N ASP A 283 25.40 33.18 0.31
CA ASP A 283 26.66 32.75 -0.31
C ASP A 283 26.57 31.40 -1.04
N PHE A 284 25.47 30.66 -0.88
CA PHE A 284 25.30 29.35 -1.52
C PHE A 284 23.91 29.20 -2.17
N LYS A 285 23.92 28.80 -3.44
CA LYS A 285 22.71 28.40 -4.17
C LYS A 285 23.01 27.31 -5.19
N VAL A 286 21.93 26.71 -5.69
CA VAL A 286 21.98 25.84 -6.87
C VAL A 286 21.41 26.59 -8.06
N VAL A 287 22.17 26.70 -9.14
CA VAL A 287 21.72 27.32 -10.39
C VAL A 287 21.24 26.22 -11.34
N ILE A 288 19.96 26.24 -11.69
CA ILE A 288 19.32 25.28 -12.59
C ILE A 288 19.40 25.81 -14.03
N MET A 289 20.11 25.08 -14.89
CA MET A 289 20.21 25.40 -16.31
C MET A 289 18.98 24.92 -17.06
N ASN A 290 18.52 25.68 -18.06
CA ASN A 290 17.33 25.30 -18.85
C ASN A 290 17.49 23.94 -19.57
N ALA A 291 18.73 23.51 -19.82
CA ALA A 291 19.05 22.24 -20.47
C ALA A 291 18.52 21.01 -19.72
N VAL A 292 18.32 21.06 -18.40
CA VAL A 292 17.85 19.90 -17.63
C VAL A 292 16.38 19.56 -17.86
N LYS A 293 15.57 20.51 -18.35
CA LYS A 293 14.12 20.33 -18.56
C LYS A 293 13.78 19.13 -19.44
N THR A 294 14.61 18.85 -20.45
CA THR A 294 14.37 17.77 -21.42
C THR A 294 14.84 16.40 -20.94
N VAL A 295 15.64 16.34 -19.85
CA VAL A 295 16.24 15.08 -19.38
C VAL A 295 15.81 14.69 -17.97
N ARG A 296 15.72 15.65 -17.04
CA ARG A 296 15.34 15.47 -15.62
C ARG A 296 15.12 16.86 -14.98
N GLU A 297 13.92 17.40 -15.14
CA GLU A 297 13.63 18.81 -14.83
C GLU A 297 13.74 19.19 -13.35
N HIS A 298 13.26 18.32 -12.45
CA HIS A 298 12.97 18.73 -11.08
C HIS A 298 14.16 18.54 -10.15
N PHE A 299 14.41 19.55 -9.32
CA PHE A 299 15.50 19.58 -8.35
C PHE A 299 15.00 20.19 -7.02
N LEU A 300 15.40 19.59 -5.90
CA LEU A 300 15.34 20.18 -4.57
C LEU A 300 16.60 19.85 -3.79
N GLY A 301 16.92 20.68 -2.81
CA GLY A 301 17.93 20.34 -1.83
C GLY A 301 17.73 21.04 -0.50
N CYS A 302 18.47 20.57 0.51
CA CYS A 302 18.66 21.22 1.80
C CYS A 302 20.04 20.83 2.35
N ILE A 303 20.53 21.56 3.34
CA ILE A 303 21.74 21.18 4.07
C ILE A 303 21.34 20.77 5.49
N VAL A 304 21.77 19.60 5.95
CA VAL A 304 21.62 19.17 7.34
C VAL A 304 22.93 19.40 8.07
N ASN A 305 22.90 20.31 9.05
CA ASN A 305 24.07 20.78 9.76
C ASN A 305 24.25 20.04 11.10
N ASN A 306 25.49 19.96 11.57
CA ASN A 306 25.87 19.37 12.86
C ASN A 306 25.47 17.90 13.02
N VAL A 307 25.57 17.12 11.93
CA VAL A 307 25.46 15.65 12.03
C VAL A 307 26.72 15.06 12.64
N SER A 308 26.60 13.89 13.25
CA SER A 308 27.75 13.14 13.77
C SER A 308 27.47 11.66 13.56
N PHE A 309 28.45 10.95 13.01
CA PHE A 309 28.33 9.54 12.66
C PHE A 309 29.22 8.69 13.57
N THR A 310 28.60 7.73 14.23
CA THR A 310 29.24 6.49 14.67
C THR A 310 29.26 5.49 13.51
N ASP A 311 30.07 4.44 13.59
CA ASP A 311 30.08 3.37 12.57
C ASP A 311 28.69 2.73 12.38
N ASP A 312 27.91 2.60 13.45
CA ASP A 312 26.55 2.07 13.41
C ASP A 312 25.57 3.03 12.71
N THR A 313 25.53 4.29 13.16
CA THR A 313 24.63 5.30 12.58
C THR A 313 24.99 5.60 11.12
N PHE A 314 26.27 5.53 10.75
CA PHE A 314 26.71 5.61 9.35
C PHE A 314 26.16 4.46 8.51
N LYS A 315 26.28 3.21 8.96
CA LYS A 315 25.70 2.05 8.26
C LYS A 315 24.18 2.19 8.11
N ARG A 316 23.50 2.57 9.19
CA ARG A 316 22.05 2.79 9.19
C ARG A 316 21.64 3.96 8.28
N PHE A 317 22.46 5.02 8.17
CA PHE A 317 22.25 6.12 7.23
C PHE A 317 22.30 5.66 5.77
N ILE A 318 23.26 4.82 5.42
CA ILE A 318 23.34 4.23 4.07
C ILE A 318 22.15 3.30 3.82
N GLN A 319 21.75 2.49 4.79
CA GLN A 319 20.57 1.62 4.70
C GLN A 319 19.27 2.43 4.53
N LEU A 320 19.13 3.54 5.24
CA LEU A 320 18.00 4.46 5.11
C LEU A 320 17.88 4.99 3.67
N GLN A 321 18.99 5.46 3.09
CA GLN A 321 19.00 5.94 1.70
C GLN A 321 18.59 4.84 0.72
N ASN A 322 19.11 3.62 0.88
CA ASN A 322 18.74 2.49 0.03
C ASN A 322 17.25 2.12 0.18
N LYS A 323 16.73 2.09 1.41
CA LYS A 323 15.31 1.84 1.69
C LYS A 323 14.42 2.88 1.00
N LEU A 324 14.77 4.16 1.10
CA LEU A 324 14.01 5.24 0.46
C LEU A 324 14.14 5.23 -1.07
N HIS A 325 15.30 4.82 -1.60
CA HIS A 325 15.46 4.58 -3.03
C HIS A 325 14.55 3.46 -3.54
N ASP A 326 14.41 2.36 -2.79
CA ASP A 326 13.59 1.22 -3.17
C ASP A 326 12.08 1.48 -3.02
N THR A 327 11.69 2.27 -2.01
CA THR A 327 10.28 2.54 -1.66
C THR A 327 9.79 3.86 -2.25
N VAL A 328 10.12 4.99 -1.61
CA VAL A 328 9.59 6.33 -1.94
C VAL A 328 10.05 6.81 -3.32
N CYS A 329 11.27 6.45 -3.74
CA CYS A 329 11.81 6.83 -5.04
C CYS A 329 11.48 5.84 -6.17
N ASP A 330 10.72 4.78 -5.90
CA ASP A 330 10.37 3.71 -6.85
C ASP A 330 11.60 3.13 -7.57
N LYS A 331 12.57 2.61 -6.80
CA LYS A 331 13.85 2.05 -7.31
C LYS A 331 14.60 3.03 -8.20
N ARG A 332 14.65 4.29 -7.74
CA ARG A 332 15.23 5.47 -8.41
C ARG A 332 14.52 5.92 -9.69
N ILE A 333 13.39 5.31 -10.06
CA ILE A 333 12.64 5.65 -11.28
C ILE A 333 11.93 6.99 -11.10
N ALA A 334 11.26 7.17 -9.96
CA ALA A 334 10.47 8.37 -9.71
C ALA A 334 11.34 9.55 -9.25
N ALA A 335 12.37 9.31 -8.44
CA ALA A 335 13.30 10.33 -7.95
C ALA A 335 14.65 9.72 -7.59
N THR A 336 15.66 10.55 -7.35
CA THR A 336 16.98 10.08 -6.91
C THR A 336 17.49 10.97 -5.80
N ILE A 337 17.73 10.37 -4.63
CA ILE A 337 18.45 10.99 -3.52
C ILE A 337 19.94 10.89 -3.82
N ALA A 338 20.64 12.00 -3.63
CA ALA A 338 22.10 12.04 -3.56
C ALA A 338 22.51 12.87 -2.34
N THR A 339 23.45 12.33 -1.55
CA THR A 339 23.97 12.97 -0.33
C THR A 339 25.46 13.24 -0.50
N HIS A 340 25.86 14.43 -0.07
CA HIS A 340 27.18 14.99 -0.32
C HIS A 340 27.77 15.54 0.99
N ASP A 341 29.04 15.23 1.27
CA ASP A 341 29.76 15.90 2.35
C ASP A 341 29.99 17.34 1.93
N PHE A 342 29.23 18.25 2.54
CA PHE A 342 29.23 19.64 2.16
C PHE A 342 30.58 20.31 2.46
N ASN A 343 31.33 19.80 3.44
CA ASN A 343 32.65 20.34 3.78
C ASN A 343 33.70 20.07 2.70
N LYS A 344 33.48 19.06 1.85
CA LYS A 344 34.42 18.68 0.77
C LYS A 344 34.17 19.46 -0.52
N LEU A 345 33.02 20.14 -0.63
CA LEU A 345 32.72 20.94 -1.81
C LEU A 345 33.50 22.27 -1.76
N PRO A 346 34.07 22.72 -2.89
CA PRO A 346 34.71 24.03 -2.94
C PRO A 346 33.68 25.13 -2.70
N LEU A 347 34.14 26.26 -2.15
CA LEU A 347 33.30 27.44 -1.98
C LEU A 347 32.71 27.88 -3.33
N GLY A 348 31.42 28.21 -3.32
CA GLY A 348 30.68 28.65 -4.49
C GLY A 348 29.42 27.84 -4.74
N ASN A 349 28.71 28.22 -5.80
CA ASN A 349 27.41 27.65 -6.15
C ASN A 349 27.56 26.32 -6.87
N LEU A 350 26.52 25.49 -6.78
CA LEU A 350 26.39 24.31 -7.62
C LEU A 350 25.58 24.65 -8.86
N ILE A 351 25.87 23.96 -9.97
CA ILE A 351 25.16 24.15 -11.23
C ILE A 351 24.50 22.82 -11.61
N TYR A 352 23.17 22.78 -11.65
CA TYR A 352 22.44 21.64 -12.17
C TYR A 352 22.22 21.80 -13.67
N THR A 353 22.90 20.98 -14.47
CA THR A 353 22.97 21.11 -15.93
C THR A 353 22.98 19.75 -16.62
N THR A 354 23.23 19.75 -17.93
CA THR A 354 23.51 18.55 -18.70
C THR A 354 24.90 18.61 -19.33
N ALA A 355 25.47 17.44 -19.62
CA ALA A 355 26.70 17.30 -20.39
C ALA A 355 26.55 16.18 -21.44
N LEU A 356 27.35 16.22 -22.49
CA LEU A 356 27.47 15.10 -23.42
C LEU A 356 27.97 13.86 -22.67
N PRO A 357 27.52 12.64 -23.02
CA PRO A 357 27.98 11.41 -22.37
C PRO A 357 29.50 11.25 -22.32
N SER A 358 30.21 11.70 -23.37
CA SER A 358 31.68 11.68 -23.46
C SER A 358 32.37 12.71 -22.56
N ASP A 359 31.70 13.84 -22.31
CA ASP A 359 32.29 15.01 -21.67
C ASP A 359 31.98 15.06 -20.17
N LEU A 360 30.99 14.29 -19.72
CA LEU A 360 30.67 14.09 -18.31
C LEU A 360 31.77 13.24 -17.66
N MET A 361 32.81 13.89 -17.14
CA MET A 361 33.91 13.22 -16.46
C MET A 361 33.63 13.14 -14.95
N ILE A 362 33.51 11.92 -14.43
CA ILE A 362 33.21 11.67 -13.02
C ILE A 362 34.13 10.60 -12.45
N LYS A 363 34.58 10.79 -11.19
CA LYS A 363 35.13 9.70 -10.37
C LYS A 363 33.99 9.07 -9.57
N PRO A 364 33.40 7.94 -9.99
CA PRO A 364 32.20 7.39 -9.37
C PRO A 364 32.48 6.88 -7.97
N LEU A 365 31.48 6.95 -7.08
CA LEU A 365 31.61 6.39 -5.73
C LEU A 365 32.20 4.97 -5.70
N ASN A 366 33.21 4.78 -4.86
CA ASN A 366 33.89 3.50 -4.65
C ASN A 366 34.57 2.92 -5.91
N ARG A 367 34.97 3.77 -6.87
CA ARG A 367 35.76 3.38 -8.03
C ARG A 367 37.07 4.18 -8.06
N SER A 368 38.14 3.52 -8.48
CA SER A 368 39.50 4.10 -8.44
C SER A 368 39.73 5.21 -9.47
N ASN A 369 39.15 5.08 -10.66
CA ASN A 369 39.49 5.92 -11.81
C ASN A 369 38.33 6.83 -12.23
N VAL A 370 38.69 8.02 -12.73
CA VAL A 370 37.79 8.91 -13.45
C VAL A 370 37.39 8.23 -14.77
N MET A 371 36.14 8.38 -15.17
CA MET A 371 35.62 7.87 -16.43
C MET A 371 34.55 8.79 -17.01
N SER A 372 34.31 8.67 -18.32
CA SER A 372 33.21 9.38 -18.97
C SER A 372 31.86 8.80 -18.53
N GLY A 373 30.80 9.60 -18.66
CA GLY A 373 29.42 9.17 -18.41
C GLY A 373 29.03 7.99 -19.30
N SER A 374 29.45 7.99 -20.56
CA SER A 374 29.25 6.88 -21.51
C SER A 374 29.93 5.59 -21.05
N ASP A 375 31.19 5.66 -20.62
CA ASP A 375 31.93 4.47 -20.17
C ASP A 375 31.32 3.89 -18.89
N LEU A 376 30.96 4.75 -17.95
CA LEU A 376 30.30 4.36 -16.72
C LEU A 376 28.96 3.68 -17.01
N PHE A 377 28.14 4.28 -17.88
CA PHE A 377 26.85 3.73 -18.27
C PHE A 377 26.99 2.35 -18.92
N ALA A 378 27.88 2.21 -19.91
CA ALA A 378 28.14 0.94 -20.59
C ALA A 378 28.60 -0.16 -19.61
N LYS A 379 29.46 0.19 -18.66
CA LYS A 379 29.95 -0.73 -17.63
C LYS A 379 28.82 -1.19 -16.70
N LEU A 380 27.98 -0.28 -16.21
CA LEU A 380 26.82 -0.61 -15.37
C LEU A 380 25.78 -1.45 -16.13
N GLN A 381 25.57 -1.18 -17.41
CA GLN A 381 24.67 -1.98 -18.25
C GLN A 381 25.20 -3.42 -18.43
N THR A 382 26.52 -3.57 -18.58
CA THR A 382 27.18 -4.88 -18.65
C THR A 382 27.05 -5.64 -17.33
N GLU A 383 27.31 -4.97 -16.19
CA GLU A 383 27.14 -5.54 -14.85
C GLU A 383 25.69 -6.00 -14.61
N ALA A 384 24.71 -5.17 -14.96
CA ALA A 384 23.29 -5.47 -14.86
C ALA A 384 22.87 -6.68 -15.73
N ASN A 385 23.44 -6.79 -16.93
CA ASN A 385 23.22 -7.91 -17.84
C ASN A 385 23.81 -9.22 -17.33
N ASN A 386 25.04 -9.18 -16.81
CA ASN A 386 25.69 -10.35 -16.22
C ASN A 386 24.90 -10.87 -15.03
N LEU A 387 24.45 -10.00 -14.13
CA LEU A 387 23.63 -10.37 -12.98
C LEU A 387 22.26 -10.95 -13.40
N ARG A 388 21.66 -10.42 -14.47
CA ARG A 388 20.40 -10.93 -15.03
C ARG A 388 20.59 -12.36 -15.56
N LYS A 389 21.68 -12.61 -16.30
CA LYS A 389 22.05 -13.94 -16.83
C LYS A 389 22.32 -14.93 -15.70
N GLU A 390 23.13 -14.54 -14.72
CA GLU A 390 23.47 -15.35 -13.54
C GLU A 390 22.21 -15.78 -12.76
N LYS A 391 21.29 -14.85 -12.52
CA LYS A 391 20.03 -15.11 -11.81
C LYS A 391 18.93 -15.73 -12.68
N LYS A 392 19.22 -16.10 -13.93
CA LYS A 392 18.28 -16.69 -14.90
C LYS A 392 16.97 -15.91 -15.04
N ARG A 393 17.03 -14.56 -15.01
CA ARG A 393 15.83 -13.71 -15.10
C ARG A 393 15.59 -13.25 -16.54
N SER A 394 14.32 -13.24 -16.96
CA SER A 394 13.91 -12.69 -18.27
C SER A 394 14.09 -11.17 -18.31
N THR A 395 13.84 -10.47 -17.21
CA THR A 395 13.99 -9.02 -17.07
C THR A 395 15.10 -8.66 -16.09
N TYR A 396 15.66 -7.45 -16.21
CA TYR A 396 16.63 -6.93 -15.24
C TYR A 396 16.06 -6.92 -13.81
N SER A 397 16.94 -7.06 -12.81
CA SER A 397 16.59 -6.74 -11.43
C SER A 397 15.99 -5.34 -11.37
N GLY A 398 14.93 -5.14 -10.58
CA GLY A 398 14.31 -3.81 -10.41
C GLY A 398 15.30 -2.72 -10.01
N ILE A 399 16.41 -3.10 -9.37
CA ILE A 399 17.51 -2.22 -8.97
C ILE A 399 18.19 -1.55 -10.18
N HIS A 400 18.26 -2.18 -11.35
CA HIS A 400 18.91 -1.60 -12.54
C HIS A 400 17.95 -0.88 -13.49
N LYS A 401 16.65 -0.82 -13.15
CA LYS A 401 15.63 -0.27 -14.03
C LYS A 401 15.81 1.25 -14.25
N TYR A 402 16.48 1.94 -13.34
CA TYR A 402 16.82 3.35 -13.50
C TYR A 402 17.82 3.62 -14.63
N LEU A 403 18.63 2.63 -15.06
CA LEU A 403 19.59 2.80 -16.17
C LEU A 403 18.87 3.17 -17.47
N TYR A 404 17.66 2.63 -17.69
CA TYR A 404 16.80 2.96 -18.83
C TYR A 404 16.41 4.44 -18.88
N LEU A 405 16.44 5.17 -17.75
CA LEU A 405 16.06 6.58 -17.74
C LEU A 405 17.04 7.47 -18.51
N ILE A 406 18.27 7.00 -18.75
CA ILE A 406 19.29 7.72 -19.50
C ILE A 406 19.75 6.98 -20.75
N GLU A 407 19.24 5.77 -21.00
CA GLU A 407 19.56 5.02 -22.20
C GLU A 407 19.11 5.79 -23.45
N GLY A 408 20.02 5.93 -24.42
CA GLY A 408 19.74 6.64 -25.68
C GLY A 408 19.62 8.16 -25.58
N LYS A 409 19.80 8.77 -24.40
CA LYS A 409 19.80 10.23 -24.27
C LYS A 409 21.09 10.84 -24.81
N SER A 410 20.95 11.89 -25.62
CA SER A 410 22.09 12.66 -26.17
C SER A 410 22.79 13.54 -25.13
N GLN A 411 22.14 13.79 -23.99
CA GLN A 411 22.61 14.65 -22.91
C GLN A 411 22.30 13.97 -21.57
N TYR A 412 23.26 13.99 -20.66
CA TYR A 412 23.13 13.42 -19.31
C TYR A 412 23.05 14.52 -18.26
N PRO A 413 22.11 14.45 -17.31
CA PRO A 413 22.03 15.44 -16.25
C PRO A 413 23.18 15.26 -15.26
N CYS A 414 23.75 16.36 -14.80
CA CYS A 414 24.83 16.36 -13.82
C CYS A 414 24.77 17.61 -12.95
N VAL A 415 25.37 17.51 -11.76
CA VAL A 415 25.59 18.65 -10.88
C VAL A 415 27.08 18.96 -10.85
N LEU A 416 27.43 20.20 -11.16
CA LEU A 416 28.80 20.69 -11.19
C LEU A 416 29.08 21.57 -9.97
N ASN A 417 30.30 21.53 -9.45
CA ASN A 417 30.77 22.48 -8.44
C ASN A 417 31.33 23.77 -9.10
N SER A 418 31.80 24.71 -8.27
CA SER A 418 32.42 25.97 -8.74
C SER A 418 33.72 25.79 -9.53
N LYS A 419 34.31 24.59 -9.54
CA LYS A 419 35.48 24.21 -10.35
C LYS A 419 35.10 23.43 -11.61
N ASN A 420 33.80 23.35 -11.94
CA ASN A 420 33.24 22.55 -13.04
C ASN A 420 33.51 21.03 -12.93
N GLU A 421 33.75 20.51 -11.74
CA GLU A 421 33.87 19.07 -11.51
C GLU A 421 32.48 18.46 -11.27
N VAL A 422 32.22 17.27 -11.81
CA VAL A 422 30.95 16.57 -11.63
C VAL A 422 30.84 16.02 -10.21
N VAL A 423 29.93 16.59 -9.42
CA VAL A 423 29.60 16.19 -8.05
C VAL A 423 28.62 15.03 -8.03
N SER A 424 27.63 15.05 -8.93
CA SER A 424 26.64 13.99 -9.07
C SER A 424 26.25 13.77 -10.52
N PHE A 425 25.89 12.51 -10.84
CA PHE A 425 25.34 12.10 -12.12
C PHE A 425 24.01 11.35 -11.88
N PRO A 426 22.89 12.06 -11.69
CA PRO A 426 21.59 11.42 -11.48
C PRO A 426 21.05 10.72 -12.74
N PRO A 427 20.32 9.60 -12.63
CA PRO A 427 20.01 8.83 -11.42
C PRO A 427 21.11 7.81 -11.02
N ILE A 428 22.30 7.90 -11.63
CA ILE A 428 23.35 6.88 -11.62
C ILE A 428 24.09 6.84 -10.29
N THR A 429 24.88 7.86 -9.98
CA THR A 429 25.78 7.85 -8.82
C THR A 429 26.31 9.23 -8.47
N ASN A 430 26.87 9.34 -7.27
CA ASN A 430 27.64 10.52 -6.85
C ASN A 430 29.12 10.34 -7.18
N SER A 431 29.85 11.44 -7.12
CA SER A 431 31.30 11.41 -7.19
C SER A 431 31.95 11.18 -5.83
N ASP A 432 33.11 10.53 -5.84
CA ASP A 432 33.98 10.37 -4.67
C ASP A 432 34.41 11.72 -4.06
N ILE A 433 34.42 12.83 -4.83
CA ILE A 433 34.86 14.14 -4.34
C ILE A 433 34.02 14.66 -3.17
N SER A 434 32.75 14.25 -3.09
CA SER A 434 31.81 14.66 -2.04
C SER A 434 31.35 13.47 -1.20
N LYS A 435 32.16 12.41 -1.12
CA LYS A 435 31.80 11.17 -0.43
C LYS A 435 31.57 11.42 1.06
N ILE A 436 30.41 10.96 1.55
CA ILE A 436 30.06 10.93 2.97
C ILE A 436 30.94 9.93 3.70
N GLU A 437 31.51 10.36 4.82
CA GLU A 437 32.37 9.59 5.72
C GLU A 437 31.88 9.75 7.16
N THR A 438 32.45 8.99 8.10
CA THR A 438 32.13 9.12 9.52
C THR A 438 32.53 10.48 10.10
N THR A 439 33.46 11.18 9.44
CA THR A 439 33.91 12.54 9.77
C THR A 439 32.99 13.63 9.22
N THR A 440 32.00 13.31 8.38
CA THR A 440 31.09 14.30 7.80
C THR A 440 30.23 14.96 8.87
N THR A 441 30.21 16.29 8.88
CA THR A 441 29.44 17.12 9.82
C THR A 441 28.29 17.91 9.18
N HIS A 442 28.38 18.17 7.88
CA HIS A 442 27.40 18.91 7.10
C HIS A 442 27.05 18.10 5.86
N ILE A 443 25.76 17.78 5.68
CA ILE A 443 25.29 16.98 4.55
C ILE A 443 24.47 17.86 3.63
N PHE A 444 24.96 18.09 2.42
CA PHE A 444 24.12 18.60 1.35
C PHE A 444 23.34 17.45 0.74
N ILE A 445 22.01 17.58 0.76
CA ILE A 445 21.09 16.59 0.21
C ILE A 445 20.49 17.19 -1.04
N GLU A 446 20.60 16.48 -2.15
CA GLU A 446 19.88 16.79 -3.38
C GLU A 446 18.90 15.67 -3.73
N VAL A 447 17.75 16.06 -4.28
CA VAL A 447 16.77 15.15 -4.85
C VAL A 447 16.38 15.63 -6.24
N THR A 448 16.58 14.76 -7.22
CA THR A 448 16.20 15.03 -8.61
C THR A 448 15.09 14.11 -9.09
N SER A 449 14.21 14.59 -9.96
CA SER A 449 13.10 13.80 -10.53
C SER A 449 12.79 14.21 -11.97
N SER A 450 12.39 13.23 -12.78
CA SER A 450 11.80 13.45 -14.11
C SER A 450 10.26 13.43 -14.08
N VAL A 451 9.65 13.28 -12.90
CA VAL A 451 8.20 13.07 -12.73
C VAL A 451 7.52 14.35 -12.27
N SER A 452 7.89 14.87 -11.10
CA SER A 452 7.36 16.15 -10.59
C SER A 452 8.20 16.68 -9.43
N GLN A 453 8.09 17.98 -9.20
CA GLN A 453 8.65 18.65 -8.02
C GLN A 453 8.09 18.08 -6.70
N LEU A 454 6.83 17.64 -6.70
CA LEU A 454 6.16 17.08 -5.53
C LEU A 454 6.81 15.77 -5.09
N VAL A 455 7.26 14.93 -6.04
CA VAL A 455 8.00 13.70 -5.71
C VAL A 455 9.32 14.05 -5.02
N CYS A 456 10.06 15.06 -5.51
CA CYS A 456 11.28 15.51 -4.84
C CYS A 456 11.00 15.93 -3.39
N LYS A 457 9.93 16.72 -3.18
CA LYS A 457 9.52 17.20 -1.86
C LYS A 457 9.16 16.06 -0.91
N ASN A 458 8.38 15.09 -1.38
CA ASN A 458 7.99 13.93 -0.57
C ASN A 458 9.21 13.11 -0.14
N VAL A 459 10.15 12.87 -1.07
CA VAL A 459 11.39 12.15 -0.77
C VAL A 459 12.23 12.91 0.26
N LEU A 460 12.41 14.22 0.08
CA LEU A 460 13.23 15.05 0.96
C LEU A 460 12.60 15.19 2.36
N ASN A 461 11.26 15.30 2.45
CA ASN A 461 10.53 15.30 3.72
C ASN A 461 10.73 13.98 4.50
N ASN A 462 10.60 12.84 3.81
CA ASN A 462 10.77 11.53 4.44
C ASN A 462 12.23 11.31 4.87
N LEU A 463 13.20 11.68 4.04
CA LEU A 463 14.61 11.55 4.38
C LEU A 463 14.97 12.39 5.61
N VAL A 464 14.58 13.67 5.65
CA VAL A 464 14.87 14.54 6.80
C VAL A 464 14.17 14.02 8.07
N LYS A 465 12.91 13.59 7.97
CA LYS A 465 12.17 12.97 9.09
C LYS A 465 12.91 11.74 9.63
N ASP A 466 13.28 10.81 8.75
CA ASP A 466 13.93 9.57 9.14
C ASP A 466 15.36 9.81 9.64
N MET A 467 16.03 10.87 9.18
CA MET A 467 17.32 11.29 9.76
C MET A 467 17.18 11.74 11.21
N VAL A 468 16.12 12.46 11.60
CA VAL A 468 15.88 12.82 13.01
C VAL A 468 15.78 11.56 13.87
N LEU A 469 15.01 10.57 13.40
CA LEU A 469 14.83 9.31 14.10
C LEU A 469 16.10 8.46 14.12
N LEU A 470 16.92 8.54 13.07
CA LEU A 470 18.19 7.85 12.97
C LEU A 470 19.22 8.37 13.98
N PHE A 471 19.35 9.69 14.09
CA PHE A 471 20.31 10.32 14.99
C PHE A 471 19.78 10.48 16.41
N GLU A 472 18.48 10.29 16.62
CA GLU A 472 17.81 10.42 17.91
C GLU A 472 18.12 11.76 18.60
N LYS A 473 18.18 12.83 17.80
CA LYS A 473 18.49 14.19 18.24
C LYS A 473 17.84 15.23 17.34
N ASP A 474 17.85 16.47 17.81
CA ASP A 474 17.39 17.62 17.05
C ASP A 474 18.29 17.86 15.83
N LEU A 475 17.69 18.20 14.69
CA LEU A 475 18.40 18.49 13.45
C LEU A 475 18.27 19.95 13.05
N ASN A 476 19.38 20.52 12.60
CA ASN A 476 19.39 21.84 11.98
C ASN A 476 19.33 21.65 10.46
N VAL A 477 18.23 22.07 9.84
CA VAL A 477 18.02 21.94 8.40
C VAL A 477 18.02 23.31 7.78
N GLN A 478 19.08 23.62 7.05
CA GLN A 478 19.23 24.87 6.35
C GLN A 478 18.56 24.81 4.98
N GLN A 479 17.82 25.87 4.67
CA GLN A 479 17.20 26.03 3.36
C GLN A 479 18.26 26.13 2.26
N VAL A 480 17.97 25.54 1.10
CA VAL A 480 18.74 25.77 -0.13
C VAL A 480 17.83 26.41 -1.16
N ARG A 481 18.28 27.56 -1.69
CA ARG A 481 17.61 28.22 -2.81
C ARG A 481 18.13 27.63 -4.13
N ALA A 482 17.20 27.32 -5.01
CA ALA A 482 17.48 26.97 -6.39
C ALA A 482 16.94 28.06 -7.31
N VAL A 483 17.82 28.62 -8.14
CA VAL A 483 17.53 29.74 -9.04
C VAL A 483 17.77 29.33 -10.49
N ASP A 484 17.19 30.03 -11.46
CA ASP A 484 17.62 29.91 -12.85
C ASP A 484 18.82 30.79 -13.20
N GLN A 485 19.23 30.74 -14.47
CA GLN A 485 20.30 31.56 -15.05
C GLN A 485 20.06 33.07 -14.93
N SER A 486 18.81 33.49 -14.73
CA SER A 486 18.42 34.90 -14.57
C SER A 486 18.25 35.28 -13.09
N GLU A 487 18.76 34.46 -12.17
CA GLU A 487 18.66 34.66 -10.71
C GLU A 487 17.23 34.61 -10.18
N GLN A 488 16.26 34.11 -10.96
CA GLN A 488 14.89 33.96 -10.49
C GLN A 488 14.76 32.69 -9.65
N LEU A 489 14.16 32.82 -8.48
CA LEU A 489 13.88 31.70 -7.60
C LEU A 489 12.95 30.69 -8.29
N LYS A 490 13.43 29.45 -8.46
CA LYS A 490 12.63 28.32 -8.92
C LYS A 490 12.07 27.53 -7.75
N ASN A 491 12.89 27.29 -6.74
CA ASN A 491 12.51 26.43 -5.62
C ASN A 491 13.27 26.86 -4.36
N LEU A 492 12.61 26.75 -3.22
CA LEU A 492 13.21 26.92 -1.90
C LEU A 492 12.73 25.78 -1.03
N TYR A 493 13.64 25.03 -0.43
CA TYR A 493 13.29 23.96 0.49
C TYR A 493 14.23 23.94 1.70
N PRO A 494 13.72 23.71 2.93
CA PRO A 494 12.30 23.57 3.27
C PRO A 494 11.58 24.92 3.38
N SER A 495 10.55 25.14 2.57
CA SER A 495 9.60 26.27 2.67
C SER A 495 8.61 26.07 3.82
N LYS A 496 7.73 27.06 4.03
CA LYS A 496 6.65 27.01 5.05
C LYS A 496 5.70 25.82 4.89
N ASN A 497 5.53 25.31 3.66
CA ASN A 497 4.63 24.21 3.35
C ASN A 497 5.35 22.84 3.36
N ASP A 498 6.63 22.79 3.70
CA ASP A 498 7.44 21.57 3.75
C ASP A 498 7.59 21.06 5.19
N LEU A 499 8.06 19.82 5.36
CA LEU A 499 8.22 19.19 6.68
C LEU A 499 6.94 19.19 7.53
N ILE A 500 5.76 19.16 6.90
CA ILE A 500 4.49 19.03 7.60
C ILE A 500 4.27 17.54 7.84
N PHE A 501 4.26 17.14 9.11
CA PHE A 501 4.05 15.76 9.52
C PHE A 501 2.69 15.59 10.20
N ASP A 502 2.12 14.39 10.08
CA ASP A 502 0.83 14.06 10.68
C ASP A 502 0.88 14.11 12.22
N LYS A 503 -0.29 14.30 12.85
CA LYS A 503 -0.44 14.22 14.30
C LYS A 503 0.07 12.86 14.80
N GLY A 504 1.01 12.88 15.75
CA GLY A 504 1.62 11.67 16.32
C GLY A 504 3.08 11.41 15.92
N VAL A 505 3.63 12.15 14.95
CA VAL A 505 5.10 12.16 14.73
C VAL A 505 5.73 12.98 15.86
N PRO A 506 6.65 12.40 16.67
CA PRO A 506 7.21 13.09 17.84
C PRO A 506 8.32 14.07 17.43
N ILE A 507 8.11 14.83 16.36
CA ILE A 507 9.05 15.81 15.82
C ILE A 507 8.35 17.17 15.72
N LYS A 508 8.86 18.16 16.45
CA LYS A 508 8.43 19.56 16.37
C LYS A 508 9.18 20.28 15.26
N ILE A 509 8.49 21.07 14.42
CA ILE A 509 9.15 21.93 13.45
C ILE A 509 9.28 23.34 14.02
N CYS A 510 10.52 23.81 14.16
CA CYS A 510 10.85 25.17 14.56
C CYS A 510 11.40 25.90 13.34
N ARG A 511 10.92 27.11 13.05
CA ARG A 511 11.36 27.90 11.89
C ARG A 511 11.85 29.25 12.37
N GLU A 512 12.99 29.70 11.86
CA GLU A 512 13.51 31.06 12.09
C GLU A 512 12.77 32.13 11.29
#